data_AF-A0A1F8H9C5-F1
#
_entry.id   AF-A0A1F8H9C5-F1
#
_cell.length_a   1.000
_cell.length_b   1.000
_cell.length_c   1.000
_cell.angle_alpha   90.00
_cell.angle_beta   90.00
_cell.angle_gamma   90.00
#
_symmetry.space_group_name_H-M   'P 1'
#
loop_
_entity.id
_entity.type
_entity.pdbx_description
1 polymer ?
#
loop_
_entity_poly.entity_id
_entity_poly.type
_entity_poly.pdbx_seq_one_letter_code
_entity_poly.pdbx_strand_id
1 'polypeptide(L)'
;MTGLIFQGILIAALAGLAIKFFLDYQRNNLEITWGEYGLGLLAISFVLTPLIVWAGWSVVRSSNLSFNEYRNGWELQAVAEPVQCARDGPCWHEYDCDPYIVMVSYQCNCTTDKDGRSSCSTCWRPETRYHDCPYVTVETSYSVQTTLGSYTIAEHRFPENPQSHRWRTSKNIPQYVIDRVGVSEPQFWKAADVRVRAGKPGPVTARASYDNYILASDSTILNQYSGEVEKLLAVKMLPELSHGLYDYYMARKAYSVGPTLRVDTGAWSEKVAYLNAALGSELQGDLHVVLIHDADLRKVGSSPDEYALTLKAYWQNTKHFQKDALSKNTIVVVVGTKDGESVSWVRAMIGMPLGNERMITEIRNSLVGVPFLPEAVIGGIRGHFEIYGQKVKSSQEVNGRLGSIIWGRELKETRFRRVSMSSKDPDDFGQGFRYLANEIQLTWFQHGMILFLSLLGCGVVWYAAAAHGIRDPRNHSGPFDVNRIKKWWKSQWREMRAWIRVQKTSIADKVGGRRTE
;
A
#
# COMPACT_ATOMS: atom_id res chain seq x y z
N MET A 1 -6.17 1.77 26.43
CA MET A 1 -4.90 2.51 26.68
C MET A 1 -4.47 2.48 28.14
N THR A 2 -5.29 2.92 29.11
CA THR A 2 -4.94 2.91 30.55
C THR A 2 -4.55 1.53 31.06
N GLY A 3 -5.33 0.48 30.73
CA GLY A 3 -5.00 -0.91 31.09
C GLY A 3 -3.63 -1.38 30.56
N LEU A 4 -3.27 -1.00 29.33
CA LEU A 4 -1.96 -1.29 28.73
C LEU A 4 -0.82 -0.58 29.46
N ILE A 5 -1.03 0.65 29.92
CA ILE A 5 -0.05 1.38 30.72
C ILE A 5 0.19 0.65 32.04
N PHE A 6 -0.87 0.27 32.76
CA PHE A 6 -0.74 -0.47 34.01
C PHE A 6 -0.04 -1.82 33.82
N GLN A 7 -0.40 -2.58 32.79
CA GLN A 7 0.26 -3.85 32.46
C GLN A 7 1.74 -3.65 32.11
N GLY A 8 2.07 -2.63 31.32
CA GLY A 8 3.45 -2.29 30.98
C GLY A 8 4.29 -1.92 32.21
N ILE A 9 3.71 -1.15 33.13
CA ILE A 9 4.35 -0.78 34.41
C ILE A 9 4.59 -2.03 35.26
N LEU A 10 3.58 -2.89 35.40
CA LEU A 10 3.69 -4.11 36.20
C LEU A 10 4.78 -5.05 35.66
N ILE A 11 4.80 -5.27 34.35
CA ILE A 11 5.81 -6.11 33.69
C ILE A 11 7.21 -5.52 33.89
N ALA A 12 7.37 -4.20 33.71
CA ALA A 12 8.64 -3.53 33.92
C ALA A 12 9.11 -3.57 35.38
N ALA A 13 8.19 -3.44 36.35
CA ALA A 13 8.47 -3.55 37.78
C ALA A 13 8.97 -4.95 38.15
N LEU A 14 8.25 -6.00 37.70
CA LEU A 14 8.65 -7.39 37.92
C LEU A 14 10.01 -7.71 37.29
N ALA A 15 10.28 -7.20 36.09
CA ALA A 15 11.58 -7.34 35.45
C ALA A 15 12.69 -6.65 36.26
N GLY A 16 12.45 -5.43 36.76
CA GLY A 16 13.39 -4.73 37.62
C GLY A 16 13.68 -5.47 38.93
N LEU A 17 12.65 -6.05 39.56
CA LEU A 17 12.81 -6.90 40.75
C LEU A 17 13.64 -8.14 40.44
N ALA A 18 13.35 -8.84 39.35
CA ALA A 18 14.10 -10.03 38.95
C ALA A 18 15.58 -9.70 38.69
N ILE A 19 15.87 -8.61 37.99
CA ILE A 19 17.24 -8.14 37.75
C ILE A 19 17.92 -7.81 39.08
N LYS A 20 17.26 -7.08 39.98
CA LYS A 20 17.79 -6.79 41.31
C LYS A 20 18.13 -8.06 42.09
N PHE A 21 17.18 -8.99 42.23
CA PHE A 21 17.41 -10.23 42.98
C PHE A 21 18.50 -11.10 42.36
N PHE A 22 18.58 -11.16 41.03
CA PHE A 22 19.63 -11.90 40.33
C PHE A 22 21.02 -11.29 40.58
N LEU A 23 21.13 -9.95 40.51
CA LEU A 23 22.37 -9.23 40.79
C LEU A 23 22.82 -9.38 42.25
N ASP A 24 21.88 -9.24 43.20
CA ASP A 24 22.13 -9.43 44.63
C ASP A 24 22.56 -10.89 44.93
N TYR A 25 21.97 -11.88 44.25
CA TYR A 25 22.33 -13.29 44.41
C TYR A 25 23.72 -13.62 43.86
N GLN A 26 24.10 -13.06 42.71
CA GLN A 26 25.41 -13.31 42.11
C GLN A 26 26.57 -12.55 42.78
N ARG A 27 26.28 -11.68 43.77
CA ARG A 27 27.29 -10.79 44.41
C ARG A 27 28.14 -10.04 43.39
N ASN A 28 27.50 -9.63 42.29
CA ASN A 28 28.18 -8.95 41.20
C ASN A 28 28.43 -7.48 41.61
N ASN A 29 29.45 -6.81 41.06
CA ASN A 29 29.74 -5.39 41.36
C ASN A 29 28.68 -4.41 40.84
N LEU A 30 27.59 -4.93 40.26
CA LEU A 30 26.43 -4.22 39.76
C LEU A 30 25.28 -4.58 40.70
N GLU A 31 24.81 -3.63 41.49
CA GLU A 31 23.65 -3.78 42.38
C GLU A 31 22.67 -2.64 42.10
N ILE A 32 21.38 -2.91 42.25
CA ILE A 32 20.32 -1.90 42.18
C ILE A 32 19.80 -1.69 43.60
N THR A 33 19.98 -0.50 44.16
CA THR A 33 19.45 -0.17 45.49
C THR A 33 17.92 -0.02 45.44
N TRP A 34 17.24 -0.14 46.60
CA TRP A 34 15.80 0.08 46.68
C TRP A 34 15.38 1.51 46.29
N GLY A 35 16.24 2.51 46.54
CA GLY A 35 16.04 3.88 46.07
C GLY A 35 16.13 4.01 44.55
N GLU A 36 17.08 3.32 43.92
CA GLU A 36 17.24 3.25 42.45
C GLU A 36 16.13 2.50 41.77
N TYR A 37 15.67 1.42 42.41
CA TYR A 37 14.47 0.72 41.98
C TYR A 37 13.25 1.64 42.02
N GLY A 38 13.03 2.37 43.12
CA GLY A 38 11.90 3.29 43.27
C GLY A 38 11.91 4.45 42.27
N LEU A 39 13.07 5.10 42.07
CA LEU A 39 13.21 6.20 41.11
C LEU A 39 13.13 5.72 39.65
N GLY A 40 13.70 4.55 39.34
CA GLY A 40 13.54 3.90 38.04
C GLY A 40 12.07 3.59 37.76
N LEU A 41 11.35 3.05 38.75
CA LEU A 41 9.93 2.75 38.64
C LEU A 41 9.07 4.01 38.45
N LEU A 42 9.39 5.12 39.13
CA LEU A 42 8.71 6.41 38.91
C LEU A 42 8.93 6.91 37.47
N ALA A 43 10.16 6.87 36.97
CA ALA A 43 10.48 7.29 35.60
C ALA A 43 9.76 6.41 34.55
N ILE A 44 9.72 5.10 34.78
CA ILE A 44 8.99 4.15 33.94
C ILE A 44 7.48 4.46 33.95
N SER A 45 6.91 4.65 35.14
CA SER A 45 5.45 4.80 35.34
C SER A 45 4.89 6.09 34.77
N PHE A 46 5.58 7.21 34.94
CA PHE A 46 5.06 8.52 34.54
C PHE A 46 5.56 9.02 33.19
N VAL A 47 6.66 8.47 32.67
CA VAL A 47 7.28 8.97 31.43
C VAL A 47 7.37 7.86 30.40
N LEU A 48 8.13 6.80 30.68
CA LEU A 48 8.54 5.86 29.64
C LEU A 48 7.39 5.00 29.13
N THR A 49 6.66 4.32 30.03
CA THR A 49 5.54 3.45 29.64
C THR A 49 4.40 4.25 29.00
N PRO A 50 3.95 5.40 29.53
CA PRO A 50 2.95 6.23 28.84
C PRO A 50 3.36 6.64 27.43
N LEU A 51 4.62 7.03 27.21
CA LEU A 51 5.12 7.41 25.88
C LEU A 51 5.19 6.24 24.91
N ILE A 52 5.73 5.09 25.34
CA ILE A 52 5.84 3.89 24.50
C ILE A 52 4.45 3.37 24.15
N VAL A 53 3.54 3.28 25.13
CA VAL A 53 2.17 2.83 24.91
C VAL A 53 1.43 3.81 24.00
N TRP A 54 1.59 5.13 24.18
CA TRP A 54 0.99 6.12 23.29
C TRP A 54 1.50 6.01 21.85
N ALA A 55 2.82 5.89 21.67
CA ALA A 55 3.43 5.73 20.35
C ALA A 55 2.98 4.43 19.67
N GLY A 56 3.03 3.31 20.40
CA GLY A 56 2.57 2.01 19.93
C GLY A 56 1.08 2.01 19.58
N TRP A 57 0.25 2.60 20.44
CA TRP A 57 -1.19 2.77 20.18
C TRP A 57 -1.44 3.61 18.94
N SER A 58 -0.72 4.71 18.75
CA SER A 58 -0.89 5.58 17.58
C SER A 58 -0.53 4.86 16.28
N VAL A 59 0.59 4.13 16.26
CA VAL A 59 1.03 3.36 15.09
C VAL A 59 0.02 2.27 14.77
N VAL A 60 -0.39 1.48 15.77
CA VAL A 60 -1.35 0.40 15.53
C VAL A 60 -2.70 0.93 15.10
N ARG A 61 -3.20 2.01 15.71
CA ARG A 61 -4.46 2.64 15.33
C ARG A 61 -4.42 3.12 13.88
N SER A 62 -3.34 3.78 13.46
CA SER A 62 -3.16 4.19 12.06
C SER A 62 -3.13 3.00 11.10
N SER A 63 -2.44 1.92 11.49
CA SER A 63 -2.38 0.70 10.70
C SER A 63 -3.75 0.02 10.60
N ASN A 64 -4.54 -0.03 11.68
CA ASN A 64 -5.87 -0.64 11.68
C ASN A 64 -6.88 0.22 10.88
N LEU A 65 -6.71 1.54 10.87
CA LEU A 65 -7.54 2.49 10.11
C LEU A 65 -7.29 2.48 8.60
N SER A 66 -6.08 2.16 8.14
CA SER A 66 -5.73 2.23 6.73
C SER A 66 -6.31 1.04 5.94
N PHE A 67 -7.08 1.30 4.88
CA PHE A 67 -7.61 0.34 3.91
C PHE A 67 -7.25 0.77 2.50
N ASN A 68 -7.49 -0.09 1.52
CA ASN A 68 -7.17 0.17 0.12
C ASN A 68 -8.42 0.51 -0.67
N GLU A 69 -8.28 1.49 -1.56
CA GLU A 69 -9.28 1.88 -2.54
C GLU A 69 -8.67 1.83 -3.94
N TYR A 70 -9.53 1.62 -4.93
CA TYR A 70 -9.17 1.87 -6.31
C TYR A 70 -9.36 3.35 -6.62
N ARG A 71 -8.34 3.94 -7.24
CA ARG A 71 -8.43 5.24 -7.91
C ARG A 71 -8.38 4.99 -9.41
N ASN A 72 -9.25 5.67 -10.14
CA ASN A 72 -9.40 5.46 -11.57
C ASN A 72 -9.10 6.75 -12.33
N GLY A 73 -8.52 6.63 -13.51
CA GLY A 73 -7.94 7.73 -14.27
C GLY A 73 -7.70 7.39 -15.73
N TRP A 74 -6.91 8.23 -16.41
CA TRP A 74 -6.64 8.12 -17.84
C TRP A 74 -5.15 8.10 -18.16
N GLU A 75 -4.80 7.45 -19.26
CA GLU A 75 -3.49 7.61 -19.91
C GLU A 75 -3.30 9.05 -20.40
N LEU A 76 -2.09 9.58 -20.25
CA LEU A 76 -1.72 10.92 -20.72
C LEU A 76 -0.67 10.86 -21.82
N GLN A 77 0.39 10.06 -21.62
CA GLN A 77 1.50 9.97 -22.55
C GLN A 77 2.17 8.61 -22.46
N ALA A 78 2.57 8.06 -23.61
CA ALA A 78 3.51 6.94 -23.67
C ALA A 78 4.91 7.51 -23.96
N VAL A 79 5.87 7.28 -23.06
CA VAL A 79 7.23 7.83 -23.16
C VAL A 79 8.20 6.68 -23.41
N ALA A 80 9.05 6.85 -24.42
CA ALA A 80 10.20 6.00 -24.67
C ALA A 80 11.46 6.85 -24.43
N GLU A 81 12.28 6.44 -23.49
CA GLU A 81 13.47 7.16 -23.04
C GLU A 81 14.71 6.39 -23.48
N PRO A 82 15.36 6.80 -24.59
CA PRO A 82 16.58 6.19 -25.05
C PRO A 82 17.77 6.65 -24.20
N VAL A 83 18.52 5.71 -23.64
CA VAL A 83 19.77 5.93 -22.92
C VAL A 83 20.93 5.59 -23.84
N GLN A 84 21.72 6.60 -24.21
CA GLN A 84 22.92 6.38 -25.01
C GLN A 84 24.01 5.76 -24.13
N CYS A 85 24.54 4.62 -24.57
CA CYS A 85 25.53 3.89 -23.80
C CYS A 85 26.94 4.42 -24.06
N ALA A 86 27.77 4.36 -23.01
CA ALA A 86 29.19 4.66 -23.07
C ALA A 86 29.94 3.69 -22.16
N ARG A 87 31.26 3.59 -22.32
CA ARG A 87 32.13 2.84 -21.38
C ARG A 87 32.07 3.52 -20.01
N ASP A 88 31.92 2.73 -18.95
CA ASP A 88 31.69 3.18 -17.56
C ASP A 88 30.51 4.18 -17.48
N GLY A 89 29.46 3.90 -18.26
CA GLY A 89 28.39 4.83 -18.60
C GLY A 89 27.06 4.57 -17.89
N PRO A 90 25.95 5.12 -18.42
CA PRO A 90 24.64 5.04 -17.78
C PRO A 90 23.84 3.78 -18.13
N CYS A 91 24.38 2.85 -18.94
CA CYS A 91 23.64 1.66 -19.37
C CYS A 91 23.69 0.57 -18.33
N TRP A 92 22.58 -0.18 -18.22
CA TRP A 92 22.41 -1.15 -17.14
C TRP A 92 23.02 -2.51 -17.46
N HIS A 93 23.02 -2.88 -18.74
CA HIS A 93 23.50 -4.19 -19.17
C HIS A 93 24.90 -4.09 -19.76
N GLU A 94 25.86 -4.48 -18.93
CA GLU A 94 27.29 -4.35 -19.20
C GLU A 94 28.05 -5.68 -19.04
N TYR A 95 29.30 -5.67 -19.48
CA TYR A 95 30.27 -6.74 -19.29
C TYR A 95 31.67 -6.18 -19.07
N ASP A 96 32.48 -6.90 -18.29
CA ASP A 96 33.88 -6.58 -18.05
C ASP A 96 34.69 -6.56 -19.37
N CYS A 97 35.25 -5.39 -19.69
CA CYS A 97 36.06 -5.15 -20.86
C CYS A 97 37.36 -4.43 -20.50
N ASP A 98 38.30 -4.39 -21.46
CA ASP A 98 39.53 -3.60 -21.40
C ASP A 98 40.22 -3.59 -20.03
N PRO A 99 41.04 -4.61 -19.72
CA PRO A 99 41.77 -4.63 -18.47
C PRO A 99 42.67 -3.40 -18.34
N TYR A 100 42.67 -2.79 -17.15
CA TYR A 100 43.59 -1.72 -16.77
C TYR A 100 44.22 -2.02 -15.42
N ILE A 101 45.46 -1.56 -15.23
CA ILE A 101 46.21 -1.81 -14.00
C ILE A 101 46.01 -0.64 -13.06
N VAL A 102 45.59 -0.93 -11.82
CA VAL A 102 45.57 0.04 -10.73
C VAL A 102 46.49 -0.41 -9.60
N MET A 103 47.10 0.55 -8.91
CA MET A 103 47.86 0.27 -7.70
C MET A 103 46.90 0.21 -6.51
N VAL A 104 46.77 -0.96 -5.89
CA VAL A 104 45.95 -1.13 -4.68
C VAL A 104 46.84 -1.25 -3.45
N SER A 105 46.45 -0.57 -2.39
CA SER A 105 47.10 -0.66 -1.10
C SER A 105 46.71 -1.95 -0.39
N TYR A 106 47.68 -2.65 0.19
CA TYR A 106 47.44 -3.80 1.07
C TYR A 106 48.37 -3.74 2.28
N GLN A 107 47.95 -4.36 3.38
CA GLN A 107 48.78 -4.45 4.58
C GLN A 107 49.91 -5.47 4.36
N CYS A 108 51.13 -5.04 4.62
CA CYS A 108 52.34 -5.84 4.52
C CYS A 108 53.20 -5.65 5.76
N ASN A 109 54.19 -6.54 5.97
CA ASN A 109 55.13 -6.45 7.09
C ASN A 109 54.44 -6.27 8.45
N CYS A 110 53.39 -7.07 8.68
CA CYS A 110 52.66 -7.04 9.94
C CYS A 110 53.49 -7.68 11.05
N THR A 111 53.80 -6.90 12.09
CA THR A 111 54.43 -7.40 13.32
C THR A 111 53.48 -7.26 14.47
N THR A 112 53.31 -8.32 15.25
CA THR A 112 52.50 -8.30 16.49
C THR A 112 53.44 -8.24 17.68
N ASP A 113 53.27 -7.23 18.53
CA ASP A 113 54.03 -7.12 19.76
C ASP A 113 53.60 -8.16 20.81
N LYS A 114 54.34 -8.23 21.92
CA LYS A 114 54.06 -9.18 23.02
C LYS A 114 52.74 -8.89 23.75
N ASP A 115 52.14 -7.73 23.52
CA ASP A 115 50.87 -7.29 24.10
C ASP A 115 49.68 -7.53 23.13
N GLY A 116 49.93 -8.19 21.99
CA GLY A 116 48.90 -8.57 21.02
C GLY A 116 48.49 -7.46 20.05
N ARG A 117 49.19 -6.33 19.99
CA ARG A 117 48.92 -5.25 19.03
C ARG A 117 49.70 -5.48 17.75
N SER A 118 48.97 -5.49 16.64
CA SER A 118 49.52 -5.65 15.29
C SER A 118 49.76 -4.30 14.64
N SER A 119 50.98 -4.07 14.16
CA SER A 119 51.36 -2.92 13.32
C SER A 119 51.75 -3.43 11.94
N CYS A 120 51.08 -2.90 10.90
CA CYS A 120 51.35 -3.26 9.50
C CYS A 120 51.77 -2.01 8.72
N SER A 121 52.71 -2.19 7.78
CA SER A 121 53.01 -1.18 6.76
C SER A 121 51.97 -1.24 5.62
N THR A 122 51.77 -0.13 4.91
CA THR A 122 50.95 -0.12 3.68
C THR A 122 51.86 -0.32 2.48
N CYS A 123 51.73 -1.44 1.79
CA CYS A 123 52.40 -1.72 0.52
C CYS A 123 51.43 -1.54 -0.65
N TRP A 124 51.98 -1.45 -1.86
CA TRP A 124 51.21 -1.30 -3.09
C TRP A 124 51.52 -2.45 -4.03
N ARG A 125 50.49 -3.02 -4.66
CA ARG A 125 50.65 -4.01 -5.74
C ARG A 125 49.78 -3.62 -6.93
N PRO A 126 50.21 -3.96 -8.16
CA PRO A 126 49.34 -3.83 -9.32
C PRO A 126 48.19 -4.83 -9.22
N GLU A 127 46.97 -4.37 -9.46
CA GLU A 127 45.77 -5.18 -9.59
C GLU A 127 45.12 -4.85 -10.93
N THR A 128 44.78 -5.89 -11.70
CA THR A 128 44.02 -5.73 -12.94
C THR A 128 42.56 -5.52 -12.60
N ARG A 129 42.02 -4.37 -13.00
CA ARG A 129 40.58 -4.09 -13.02
C ARG A 129 40.08 -4.03 -14.45
N TYR A 130 38.77 -4.08 -14.61
CA TYR A 130 38.11 -4.04 -15.91
C TYR A 130 37.17 -2.85 -15.95
N HIS A 131 37.02 -2.27 -17.14
CA HIS A 131 35.98 -1.28 -17.42
C HIS A 131 34.64 -1.97 -17.62
N ASP A 132 33.56 -1.26 -17.35
CA ASP A 132 32.22 -1.73 -17.63
C ASP A 132 31.84 -1.28 -19.05
N CYS A 133 31.71 -2.25 -19.96
CA CYS A 133 31.29 -1.97 -21.34
C CYS A 133 29.84 -2.40 -21.55
N PRO A 134 29.00 -1.54 -22.16
CA PRO A 134 27.63 -1.91 -22.48
C PRO A 134 27.59 -2.97 -23.59
N TYR A 135 26.53 -3.79 -23.62
CA TYR A 135 26.30 -4.74 -24.72
C TYR A 135 25.88 -4.04 -26.01
N VAL A 136 25.07 -2.99 -25.90
CA VAL A 136 24.47 -2.24 -27.02
C VAL A 136 24.85 -0.77 -26.97
N THR A 137 24.66 -0.03 -28.06
CA THR A 137 24.89 1.42 -28.12
C THR A 137 23.77 2.24 -27.48
N VAL A 138 22.58 1.66 -27.36
CA VAL A 138 21.41 2.32 -26.79
C VAL A 138 20.53 1.30 -26.06
N GLU A 139 20.09 1.66 -24.87
CA GLU A 139 19.01 0.97 -24.16
C GLU A 139 17.77 1.86 -24.14
N THR A 140 16.57 1.31 -24.03
CA THR A 140 15.34 2.13 -23.97
C THR A 140 14.44 1.69 -22.84
N SER A 141 14.05 2.67 -22.02
CA SER A 141 13.05 2.52 -20.98
C SER A 141 11.69 3.04 -21.50
N TYR A 142 10.63 2.32 -21.16
CA TYR A 142 9.28 2.55 -21.64
C TYR A 142 8.36 2.77 -20.45
N SER A 143 7.76 3.96 -20.37
CA SER A 143 6.81 4.33 -19.32
C SER A 143 5.52 4.89 -19.90
N VAL A 144 4.44 4.82 -19.14
CA VAL A 144 3.16 5.47 -19.45
C VAL A 144 2.84 6.45 -18.33
N GLN A 145 2.79 7.73 -18.68
CA GLN A 145 2.30 8.78 -17.79
C GLN A 145 0.77 8.78 -17.78
N THR A 146 0.18 8.93 -16.60
CA THR A 146 -1.27 8.87 -16.39
C THR A 146 -1.72 9.96 -15.42
N THR A 147 -3.02 10.16 -15.28
CA THR A 147 -3.57 11.07 -14.26
C THR A 147 -3.32 10.62 -12.82
N LEU A 148 -2.84 9.38 -12.62
CA LEU A 148 -2.58 8.79 -11.30
C LEU A 148 -1.08 8.62 -10.99
N GLY A 149 -0.20 8.98 -11.93
CA GLY A 149 1.25 8.82 -11.82
C GLY A 149 1.89 8.22 -13.07
N SER A 150 3.20 7.97 -13.01
CA SER A 150 3.94 7.28 -14.07
C SER A 150 4.05 5.79 -13.78
N TYR A 151 3.85 4.97 -14.81
CA TYR A 151 3.96 3.51 -14.74
C TYR A 151 5.06 3.04 -15.67
N THR A 152 6.11 2.47 -15.10
CA THR A 152 7.18 1.82 -15.87
C THR A 152 6.68 0.50 -16.45
N ILE A 153 6.72 0.38 -17.77
CA ILE A 153 6.31 -0.84 -18.49
C ILE A 153 7.50 -1.78 -18.67
N ALA A 154 8.64 -1.24 -19.05
CA ALA A 154 9.90 -1.96 -19.11
C ALA A 154 11.07 -0.97 -19.02
N GLU A 155 12.20 -1.43 -18.49
CA GLU A 155 13.41 -0.61 -18.37
C GLU A 155 14.55 -1.25 -19.17
N HIS A 156 15.44 -0.42 -19.67
CA HIS A 156 16.72 -0.84 -20.25
C HIS A 156 16.63 -1.91 -21.35
N ARG A 157 15.55 -1.93 -22.13
CA ARG A 157 15.37 -2.93 -23.19
C ARG A 157 16.35 -2.70 -24.33
N PHE A 158 16.77 -3.78 -24.95
CA PHE A 158 17.58 -3.71 -26.16
C PHE A 158 16.74 -3.32 -27.39
N PRO A 159 17.37 -2.71 -28.41
CA PRO A 159 16.70 -2.44 -29.69
C PRO A 159 16.24 -3.74 -30.36
N GLU A 160 15.31 -3.65 -31.32
CA GLU A 160 14.70 -4.81 -32.00
C GLU A 160 15.74 -5.78 -32.60
N ASN A 161 16.86 -5.25 -33.10
CA ASN A 161 18.01 -6.05 -33.52
C ASN A 161 19.25 -5.69 -32.66
N PRO A 162 19.45 -6.34 -31.51
CA PRO A 162 20.57 -6.02 -30.62
C PRO A 162 21.93 -6.26 -31.27
N GLN A 163 22.04 -7.30 -32.11
CA GLN A 163 23.30 -7.67 -32.75
C GLN A 163 23.77 -6.63 -33.79
N SER A 164 22.85 -5.87 -34.42
CA SER A 164 23.23 -4.75 -35.29
C SER A 164 23.60 -3.48 -34.52
N HIS A 165 23.26 -3.41 -33.24
CA HIS A 165 23.50 -2.26 -32.36
C HIS A 165 24.53 -2.56 -31.27
N ARG A 166 25.42 -3.53 -31.50
CA ARG A 166 26.48 -3.91 -30.57
C ARG A 166 27.37 -2.70 -30.27
N TRP A 167 27.68 -2.49 -28.99
CA TRP A 167 28.69 -1.51 -28.59
C TRP A 167 30.06 -1.82 -29.22
N ARG A 168 30.45 -3.10 -29.20
CA ARG A 168 31.61 -3.62 -29.94
C ARG A 168 31.18 -4.52 -31.08
N THR A 169 31.44 -4.08 -32.30
CA THR A 169 31.16 -4.85 -33.53
C THR A 169 31.83 -6.22 -33.59
N SER A 170 32.90 -6.45 -32.83
CA SER A 170 33.62 -7.74 -32.78
C SER A 170 33.10 -8.70 -31.70
N LYS A 171 32.27 -8.26 -30.75
CA LYS A 171 31.80 -9.09 -29.63
C LYS A 171 30.29 -9.31 -29.70
N ASN A 172 29.88 -10.55 -29.97
CA ASN A 172 28.47 -10.91 -29.99
C ASN A 172 27.83 -10.77 -28.60
N ILE A 173 26.59 -10.31 -28.58
CA ILE A 173 25.79 -10.31 -27.36
C ILE A 173 25.32 -11.76 -27.13
N PRO A 174 25.58 -12.36 -25.96
CA PRO A 174 25.11 -13.70 -25.69
C PRO A 174 23.58 -13.77 -25.74
N GLN A 175 23.02 -14.82 -26.35
CA GLN A 175 21.57 -14.93 -26.54
C GLN A 175 20.80 -14.91 -25.21
N TYR A 176 21.33 -15.54 -24.15
CA TYR A 176 20.71 -15.52 -22.83
C TYR A 176 20.57 -14.11 -22.24
N VAL A 177 21.44 -13.16 -22.62
CA VAL A 177 21.32 -11.75 -22.22
C VAL A 177 20.15 -11.12 -22.97
N ILE A 178 20.08 -11.33 -24.29
CA ILE A 178 18.99 -10.83 -25.13
C ILE A 178 17.64 -11.34 -24.62
N ASP A 179 17.52 -12.63 -24.33
CA ASP A 179 16.27 -13.25 -23.88
C ASP A 179 15.83 -12.72 -22.51
N ARG A 180 16.79 -12.47 -21.61
CA ARG A 180 16.52 -11.94 -20.26
C ARG A 180 16.09 -10.47 -20.29
N VAL A 181 16.76 -9.65 -21.09
CA VAL A 181 16.48 -8.21 -21.20
C VAL A 181 15.22 -7.95 -22.04
N GLY A 182 15.02 -8.78 -23.06
CA GLY A 182 14.02 -8.59 -24.08
C GLY A 182 14.40 -7.50 -25.08
N VAL A 183 13.75 -7.54 -26.23
CA VAL A 183 13.97 -6.61 -27.34
C VAL A 183 12.71 -5.82 -27.65
N SER A 184 12.88 -4.72 -28.37
CA SER A 184 11.81 -3.88 -28.93
C SER A 184 10.85 -3.27 -27.90
N GLU A 185 9.92 -2.47 -28.40
CA GLU A 185 8.84 -1.87 -27.62
C GLU A 185 7.92 -2.95 -27.02
N PRO A 186 7.58 -2.90 -25.72
CA PRO A 186 6.59 -3.79 -25.13
C PRO A 186 5.21 -3.63 -25.79
N GLN A 187 4.50 -4.74 -26.04
CA GLN A 187 3.18 -4.72 -26.69
C GLN A 187 2.17 -3.83 -25.94
N PHE A 188 2.21 -3.86 -24.61
CA PHE A 188 1.33 -3.03 -23.78
C PHE A 188 1.61 -1.53 -23.98
N TRP A 189 2.88 -1.12 -23.94
CA TRP A 189 3.28 0.27 -24.18
C TRP A 189 2.89 0.72 -25.59
N LYS A 190 3.12 -0.13 -26.60
CA LYS A 190 2.73 0.17 -27.99
C LYS A 190 1.23 0.38 -28.14
N ALA A 191 0.41 -0.42 -27.46
CA ALA A 191 -1.04 -0.25 -27.45
C ALA A 191 -1.46 1.06 -26.77
N ALA A 192 -0.79 1.47 -25.69
CA ALA A 192 -1.01 2.76 -25.02
C ALA A 192 -0.59 3.94 -25.92
N ASP A 193 0.57 3.87 -26.56
CA ASP A 193 1.06 4.89 -27.50
C ASP A 193 0.08 5.10 -28.67
N VAL A 194 -0.41 4.02 -29.27
CA VAL A 194 -1.42 4.08 -30.34
C VAL A 194 -2.70 4.77 -29.86
N ARG A 195 -3.19 4.45 -28.65
CA ARG A 195 -4.39 5.07 -28.05
C ARG A 195 -4.20 6.57 -27.82
N VAL A 196 -3.08 6.94 -27.18
CA VAL A 196 -2.75 8.33 -26.86
C VAL A 196 -2.58 9.15 -28.13
N ARG A 197 -1.82 8.67 -29.13
CA ARG A 197 -1.64 9.36 -30.42
C ARG A 197 -2.95 9.52 -31.20
N ALA A 198 -3.86 8.56 -31.08
CA ALA A 198 -5.20 8.65 -31.67
C ALA A 198 -6.15 9.57 -30.91
N GLY A 199 -5.71 10.21 -29.82
CA GLY A 199 -6.53 11.07 -28.97
C GLY A 199 -7.59 10.32 -28.16
N LYS A 200 -7.41 9.02 -27.97
CA LYS A 200 -8.37 8.10 -27.31
C LYS A 200 -7.66 7.38 -26.15
N PRO A 201 -7.29 8.09 -25.07
CA PRO A 201 -6.55 7.51 -23.96
C PRO A 201 -7.31 6.34 -23.32
N GLY A 202 -6.56 5.31 -22.90
CA GLY A 202 -7.09 4.16 -22.19
C GLY A 202 -7.35 4.43 -20.70
N PRO A 203 -8.15 3.56 -20.05
CA PRO A 203 -8.42 3.64 -18.63
C PRO A 203 -7.22 3.19 -17.79
N VAL A 204 -7.06 3.80 -16.62
CA VAL A 204 -5.98 3.52 -15.66
C VAL A 204 -6.58 3.31 -14.28
N THR A 205 -6.12 2.29 -13.57
CA THR A 205 -6.48 2.03 -12.16
C THR A 205 -5.22 1.98 -11.30
N ALA A 206 -5.22 2.74 -10.20
CA ALA A 206 -4.22 2.68 -9.15
C ALA A 206 -4.85 2.15 -7.87
N ARG A 207 -4.01 1.57 -7.00
CA ARG A 207 -4.38 1.29 -5.62
C ARG A 207 -3.82 2.37 -4.71
N ALA A 208 -4.68 2.92 -3.85
CA ALA A 208 -4.30 3.91 -2.86
C ALA A 208 -4.79 3.50 -1.48
N SER A 209 -4.10 3.94 -0.43
CA SER A 209 -4.53 3.75 0.95
C SER A 209 -5.39 4.93 1.43
N TYR A 210 -6.41 4.65 2.23
CA TYR A 210 -7.26 5.66 2.88
C TYR A 210 -7.70 5.19 4.27
N ASP A 211 -8.08 6.13 5.13
CA ASP A 211 -8.61 5.80 6.46
C ASP A 211 -10.10 5.42 6.37
N ASN A 212 -10.45 4.21 6.84
CA ASN A 212 -11.83 3.76 6.98
C ASN A 212 -12.19 3.40 8.42
N TYR A 213 -12.89 4.31 9.11
CA TYR A 213 -13.38 4.13 10.48
C TYR A 213 -14.49 3.09 10.63
N ILE A 214 -15.27 2.81 9.59
CA ILE A 214 -16.39 1.85 9.65
C ILE A 214 -15.81 0.44 9.60
N LEU A 215 -15.00 0.15 8.57
CA LEU A 215 -14.35 -1.15 8.43
C LEU A 215 -13.35 -1.45 9.56
N ALA A 216 -12.74 -0.41 10.14
CA ALA A 216 -11.85 -0.57 11.29
C ALA A 216 -12.59 -0.82 12.62
N SER A 217 -13.89 -0.50 12.73
CA SER A 217 -14.64 -0.72 13.96
C SER A 217 -15.12 -2.18 14.03
N ASP A 218 -14.75 -2.85 15.12
CA ASP A 218 -15.13 -4.23 15.39
C ASP A 218 -16.59 -4.37 15.88
N SER A 219 -17.20 -3.29 16.36
CA SER A 219 -18.49 -3.32 17.08
C SER A 219 -19.58 -2.43 16.47
N THR A 220 -19.35 -1.87 15.28
CA THR A 220 -20.30 -0.93 14.71
C THR A 220 -21.52 -1.63 14.10
N ILE A 221 -22.72 -1.12 14.42
CA ILE A 221 -24.00 -1.49 13.77
C ILE A 221 -24.02 -1.19 12.26
N LEU A 222 -23.03 -0.44 11.76
CA LEU A 222 -22.91 -0.06 10.37
C LEU A 222 -22.34 -1.17 9.48
N ASN A 223 -21.68 -2.17 10.09
CA ASN A 223 -21.22 -3.35 9.37
C ASN A 223 -22.42 -4.19 8.94
N GLN A 224 -22.40 -4.66 7.69
CA GLN A 224 -23.44 -5.51 7.16
C GLN A 224 -23.15 -6.97 7.51
N TYR A 225 -24.19 -7.67 7.97
CA TYR A 225 -24.11 -9.08 8.31
C TYR A 225 -25.16 -9.86 7.51
N SER A 226 -24.80 -11.05 7.06
CA SER A 226 -25.74 -12.01 6.45
C SER A 226 -25.36 -13.42 6.89
N GLY A 227 -26.35 -14.20 7.32
CA GLY A 227 -26.17 -15.62 7.64
C GLY A 227 -25.98 -16.51 6.41
N GLU A 228 -26.25 -15.99 5.22
CA GLU A 228 -26.21 -16.75 3.96
C GLU A 228 -24.83 -16.76 3.28
N VAL A 229 -23.83 -16.05 3.85
CA VAL A 229 -22.50 -15.91 3.25
C VAL A 229 -21.85 -17.28 3.03
N GLU A 230 -21.82 -18.13 4.05
CA GLU A 230 -21.17 -19.45 3.97
C GLU A 230 -21.88 -20.36 2.95
N LYS A 231 -23.22 -20.34 2.93
CA LYS A 231 -24.03 -21.09 1.98
C LYS A 231 -23.74 -20.66 0.54
N LEU A 232 -23.80 -19.35 0.23
CA LEU A 232 -23.57 -18.85 -1.13
C LEU A 232 -22.11 -18.98 -1.58
N LEU A 233 -21.14 -18.89 -0.67
CA LEU A 233 -19.73 -19.19 -0.96
C LEU A 233 -19.53 -20.66 -1.35
N ALA A 234 -20.14 -21.59 -0.61
CA ALA A 234 -20.00 -23.04 -0.86
C ALA A 234 -20.45 -23.44 -2.27
N VAL A 235 -21.46 -22.74 -2.82
CA VAL A 235 -21.98 -22.95 -4.18
C VAL A 235 -21.38 -22.00 -5.23
N LYS A 236 -20.31 -21.26 -4.87
CA LYS A 236 -19.59 -20.31 -5.75
C LYS A 236 -20.49 -19.22 -6.36
N MET A 237 -21.52 -18.82 -5.61
CA MET A 237 -22.41 -17.73 -6.00
C MET A 237 -21.91 -16.36 -5.52
N LEU A 238 -20.84 -16.28 -4.73
CA LEU A 238 -20.23 -15.01 -4.33
C LEU A 238 -18.86 -14.87 -5.02
N PRO A 239 -18.69 -13.93 -5.95
CA PRO A 239 -17.40 -13.70 -6.60
C PRO A 239 -16.42 -13.09 -5.60
N GLU A 240 -15.15 -13.49 -5.69
CA GLU A 240 -14.10 -12.87 -4.90
C GLU A 240 -13.86 -11.43 -5.36
N LEU A 241 -13.74 -10.49 -4.41
CA LEU A 241 -13.42 -9.11 -4.72
C LEU A 241 -11.99 -9.02 -5.27
N SER A 242 -11.85 -8.53 -6.50
CA SER A 242 -10.54 -8.34 -7.12
C SER A 242 -9.71 -7.33 -6.32
N HIS A 243 -8.50 -7.71 -5.94
CA HIS A 243 -7.56 -6.88 -5.21
C HIS A 243 -6.24 -6.62 -5.97
N GLY A 244 -5.97 -7.34 -7.05
CA GLY A 244 -4.75 -7.20 -7.86
C GLY A 244 -4.91 -6.29 -9.07
N LEU A 245 -3.84 -5.59 -9.45
CA LEU A 245 -3.71 -4.98 -10.76
C LEU A 245 -3.08 -6.00 -11.72
N TYR A 246 -3.52 -6.01 -12.98
CA TYR A 246 -2.89 -6.74 -14.08
C TYR A 246 -2.51 -5.77 -15.19
N ASP A 247 -1.63 -6.18 -16.10
CA ASP A 247 -1.13 -5.34 -17.20
C ASP A 247 -0.79 -3.92 -16.72
N TYR A 248 0.03 -3.83 -15.68
CA TYR A 248 0.54 -2.61 -15.02
C TYR A 248 -0.49 -1.76 -14.26
N TYR A 249 -1.68 -1.53 -14.80
CA TYR A 249 -2.69 -0.65 -14.19
C TYR A 249 -4.15 -0.98 -14.52
N MET A 250 -4.45 -2.22 -14.94
CA MET A 250 -5.81 -2.68 -15.18
C MET A 250 -6.35 -3.45 -13.97
N ALA A 251 -7.66 -3.44 -13.75
CA ALA A 251 -8.32 -4.15 -12.66
C ALA A 251 -9.60 -4.84 -13.13
N ARG A 252 -9.86 -6.06 -12.65
CA ARG A 252 -11.06 -6.83 -13.02
C ARG A 252 -12.22 -6.43 -12.12
N LYS A 253 -13.20 -5.72 -12.69
CA LYS A 253 -14.34 -5.17 -11.93
C LYS A 253 -15.70 -5.62 -12.46
N ALA A 254 -15.71 -6.49 -13.47
CA ALA A 254 -16.91 -7.21 -13.91
C ALA A 254 -16.80 -8.69 -13.56
N TYR A 255 -17.87 -9.26 -13.01
CA TYR A 255 -17.91 -10.63 -12.53
C TYR A 255 -19.11 -11.35 -13.14
N SER A 256 -18.90 -12.55 -13.69
CA SER A 256 -19.98 -13.45 -14.08
C SER A 256 -20.09 -14.54 -13.02
N VAL A 257 -21.29 -14.76 -12.52
CA VAL A 257 -21.55 -15.67 -11.40
C VAL A 257 -22.64 -16.65 -11.79
N GLY A 258 -22.45 -17.90 -11.37
CA GLY A 258 -23.33 -19.00 -11.70
C GLY A 258 -22.87 -19.76 -12.96
N PRO A 259 -23.13 -21.08 -13.02
CA PRO A 259 -22.64 -21.92 -14.11
C PRO A 259 -23.42 -21.76 -15.42
N THR A 260 -24.64 -21.21 -15.37
CA THR A 260 -25.49 -21.13 -16.58
C THR A 260 -25.27 -19.85 -17.37
N LEU A 261 -24.74 -18.79 -16.75
CA LEU A 261 -24.52 -17.53 -17.43
C LEU A 261 -23.34 -17.61 -18.41
N ARG A 262 -23.62 -17.39 -19.69
CA ARG A 262 -22.60 -17.29 -20.75
C ARG A 262 -22.55 -15.87 -21.28
N VAL A 263 -21.60 -15.09 -20.79
CA VAL A 263 -21.37 -13.70 -21.20
C VAL A 263 -19.90 -13.44 -21.47
N ASP A 264 -19.63 -12.53 -22.41
CA ASP A 264 -18.29 -12.01 -22.62
C ASP A 264 -17.92 -11.05 -21.49
N THR A 265 -17.31 -11.58 -20.43
CA THR A 265 -16.81 -10.80 -19.30
C THR A 265 -15.71 -9.81 -19.69
N GLY A 266 -15.02 -10.02 -20.82
CA GLY A 266 -14.03 -9.11 -21.37
C GLY A 266 -14.67 -7.80 -21.83
N ALA A 267 -15.74 -7.89 -22.63
CA ALA A 267 -16.51 -6.73 -23.09
C ALA A 267 -17.08 -5.93 -21.90
N TRP A 268 -17.65 -6.60 -20.90
CA TRP A 268 -18.12 -5.94 -19.67
C TRP A 268 -16.98 -5.28 -18.89
N SER A 269 -15.84 -5.98 -18.73
CA SER A 269 -14.67 -5.44 -18.01
C SER A 269 -14.12 -4.20 -18.69
N GLU A 270 -14.06 -4.18 -20.03
CA GLU A 270 -13.62 -3.01 -20.80
C GLU A 270 -14.54 -1.81 -20.55
N LYS A 271 -15.87 -1.96 -20.68
CA LYS A 271 -16.80 -0.84 -20.44
C LYS A 271 -16.76 -0.35 -19.00
N VAL A 272 -16.66 -1.26 -18.03
CA VAL A 272 -16.51 -0.88 -16.62
C VAL A 272 -15.20 -0.10 -16.41
N ALA A 273 -14.09 -0.51 -17.05
CA ALA A 273 -12.82 0.20 -16.93
C ALA A 273 -12.90 1.64 -17.49
N TYR A 274 -13.50 1.83 -18.67
CA TYR A 274 -13.70 3.18 -19.24
C TYR A 274 -14.69 4.03 -18.43
N LEU A 275 -15.79 3.45 -17.94
CA LEU A 275 -16.69 4.16 -17.04
C LEU A 275 -15.94 4.57 -15.77
N ASN A 276 -15.13 3.67 -15.20
CA ASN A 276 -14.36 3.95 -14.01
C ASN A 276 -13.32 5.03 -14.21
N ALA A 277 -12.63 5.05 -15.35
CA ALA A 277 -11.70 6.13 -15.69
C ALA A 277 -12.38 7.51 -15.64
N ALA A 278 -13.60 7.63 -16.19
CA ALA A 278 -14.40 8.85 -16.08
C ALA A 278 -14.88 9.11 -14.64
N LEU A 279 -15.46 8.09 -14.00
CA LEU A 279 -16.05 8.18 -12.66
C LEU A 279 -15.01 8.57 -11.60
N GLY A 280 -13.82 7.98 -11.65
CA GLY A 280 -12.72 8.27 -10.73
C GLY A 280 -12.11 9.65 -10.95
N SER A 281 -11.94 10.06 -12.20
CA SER A 281 -11.38 11.38 -12.52
C SER A 281 -12.29 12.54 -12.10
N GLU A 282 -13.61 12.33 -12.12
CA GLU A 282 -14.58 13.42 -11.93
C GLU A 282 -15.33 13.38 -10.60
N LEU A 283 -15.68 12.19 -10.12
CA LEU A 283 -16.48 11.98 -8.92
C LEU A 283 -15.77 11.10 -7.88
N GLN A 284 -14.53 10.67 -8.18
CA GLN A 284 -13.72 9.80 -7.33
C GLN A 284 -14.44 8.49 -6.95
N GLY A 285 -15.31 8.00 -7.83
CA GLY A 285 -16.04 6.76 -7.64
C GLY A 285 -15.36 5.54 -8.27
N ASP A 286 -15.87 4.37 -7.93
CA ASP A 286 -15.36 3.08 -8.39
C ASP A 286 -16.50 2.08 -8.59
N LEU A 287 -16.77 1.62 -9.79
CA LEU A 287 -17.87 0.73 -10.13
C LEU A 287 -17.40 -0.72 -10.27
N HIS A 288 -18.14 -1.63 -9.64
CA HIS A 288 -18.09 -3.06 -9.88
C HIS A 288 -19.45 -3.55 -10.40
N VAL A 289 -19.43 -4.51 -11.32
CA VAL A 289 -20.63 -5.11 -11.91
C VAL A 289 -20.61 -6.61 -11.70
N VAL A 290 -21.69 -7.16 -11.14
CA VAL A 290 -21.89 -8.60 -10.97
C VAL A 290 -23.06 -9.04 -11.83
N LEU A 291 -22.83 -10.02 -12.70
CA LEU A 291 -23.79 -10.52 -13.68
C LEU A 291 -24.26 -11.90 -13.24
N ILE A 292 -25.58 -12.12 -13.20
CA ILE A 292 -26.17 -13.34 -12.66
C ILE A 292 -27.32 -13.82 -13.55
N HIS A 293 -27.40 -15.13 -13.76
CA HIS A 293 -28.57 -15.77 -14.34
C HIS A 293 -29.63 -16.04 -13.25
N ASP A 294 -30.86 -15.58 -13.45
CA ASP A 294 -31.95 -15.65 -12.46
C ASP A 294 -32.24 -17.11 -12.03
N ALA A 295 -32.11 -18.06 -12.96
CA ALA A 295 -32.27 -19.48 -12.65
C ALA A 295 -31.23 -20.00 -11.64
N ASP A 296 -29.97 -19.54 -11.73
CA ASP A 296 -28.92 -19.95 -10.80
C ASP A 296 -29.20 -19.41 -9.39
N LEU A 297 -29.68 -18.17 -9.31
CA LEU A 297 -30.04 -17.55 -8.03
C LEU A 297 -31.22 -18.26 -7.35
N ARG A 298 -32.27 -18.58 -8.12
CA ARG A 298 -33.43 -19.33 -7.61
C ARG A 298 -33.06 -20.74 -7.18
N LYS A 299 -32.17 -21.41 -7.91
CA LYS A 299 -31.72 -22.78 -7.59
C LYS A 299 -31.06 -22.87 -6.22
N VAL A 300 -30.36 -21.82 -5.79
CA VAL A 300 -29.75 -21.74 -4.46
C VAL A 300 -30.70 -21.18 -3.39
N GLY A 301 -31.96 -20.96 -3.76
CA GLY A 301 -33.03 -20.51 -2.86
C GLY A 301 -32.81 -19.11 -2.33
N SER A 302 -32.19 -18.21 -3.11
CA SER A 302 -31.95 -16.82 -2.70
C SER A 302 -32.76 -15.83 -3.53
N SER A 303 -33.12 -14.69 -2.93
CA SER A 303 -33.76 -13.58 -3.63
C SER A 303 -32.74 -12.52 -4.08
N PRO A 304 -33.05 -11.66 -5.06
CA PRO A 304 -32.15 -10.58 -5.48
C PRO A 304 -31.72 -9.65 -4.33
N ASP A 305 -32.63 -9.30 -3.43
CA ASP A 305 -32.34 -8.42 -2.28
C ASP A 305 -31.42 -9.11 -1.27
N GLU A 306 -31.71 -10.36 -0.93
CA GLU A 306 -30.89 -11.18 -0.02
C GLU A 306 -29.49 -11.43 -0.58
N TYR A 307 -29.39 -11.71 -1.88
CA TYR A 307 -28.11 -11.86 -2.56
C TYR A 307 -27.27 -10.60 -2.48
N ALA A 308 -27.84 -9.44 -2.81
CA ALA A 308 -27.13 -8.16 -2.77
C ALA A 308 -26.64 -7.84 -1.35
N LEU A 309 -27.49 -8.04 -0.34
CA LEU A 309 -27.12 -7.88 1.07
C LEU A 309 -25.96 -8.82 1.44
N THR A 310 -26.04 -10.09 1.05
CA THR A 310 -25.03 -11.10 1.35
C THR A 310 -23.70 -10.80 0.65
N LEU A 311 -23.75 -10.35 -0.60
CA LEU A 311 -22.56 -9.91 -1.34
C LEU A 311 -21.90 -8.69 -0.67
N LYS A 312 -22.69 -7.71 -0.22
CA LYS A 312 -22.16 -6.57 0.55
C LYS A 312 -21.47 -7.03 1.82
N ALA A 313 -22.14 -7.86 2.61
CA ALA A 313 -21.59 -8.39 3.85
C ALA A 313 -20.29 -9.20 3.61
N TYR A 314 -20.27 -10.02 2.55
CA TYR A 314 -19.08 -10.76 2.17
C TYR A 314 -17.92 -9.85 1.76
N TRP A 315 -18.14 -8.89 0.85
CA TRP A 315 -17.09 -7.98 0.38
C TRP A 315 -16.62 -6.97 1.44
N GLN A 316 -17.45 -6.65 2.44
CA GLN A 316 -17.05 -5.84 3.60
C GLN A 316 -16.36 -6.65 4.71
N ASN A 317 -16.25 -7.98 4.58
CA ASN A 317 -15.65 -8.84 5.59
C ASN A 317 -14.13 -8.63 5.66
N THR A 318 -13.69 -7.83 6.63
CA THR A 318 -12.27 -7.52 6.87
C THR A 318 -11.46 -8.72 7.35
N LYS A 319 -12.08 -9.79 7.86
CA LYS A 319 -11.35 -11.03 8.17
C LYS A 319 -10.93 -11.78 6.91
N HIS A 320 -11.74 -11.69 5.85
CA HIS A 320 -11.48 -12.37 4.59
C HIS A 320 -10.63 -11.50 3.65
N PHE A 321 -11.02 -10.23 3.45
CA PHE A 321 -10.36 -9.32 2.49
C PHE A 321 -9.33 -8.40 3.13
N GLN A 322 -9.17 -8.40 4.45
CA GLN A 322 -8.21 -7.55 5.17
C GLN A 322 -8.34 -6.08 4.76
N LYS A 323 -7.25 -5.50 4.26
CA LYS A 323 -7.21 -4.10 3.81
C LYS A 323 -7.90 -3.86 2.48
N ASP A 324 -8.28 -4.92 1.78
CA ASP A 324 -8.90 -4.88 0.45
C ASP A 324 -10.41 -5.10 0.50
N ALA A 325 -11.00 -5.06 1.69
CA ALA A 325 -12.45 -5.03 1.85
C ALA A 325 -13.08 -3.83 1.12
N LEU A 326 -14.35 -3.98 0.72
CA LEU A 326 -15.08 -3.06 -0.15
C LEU A 326 -14.88 -1.58 0.23
N SER A 327 -14.31 -0.82 -0.69
CA SER A 327 -13.91 0.55 -0.42
C SER A 327 -15.09 1.53 -0.31
N LYS A 328 -14.90 2.66 0.37
CA LYS A 328 -15.97 3.67 0.60
C LYS A 328 -16.57 4.24 -0.70
N ASN A 329 -15.77 4.37 -1.74
CA ASN A 329 -16.18 4.99 -3.01
C ASN A 329 -16.74 3.96 -3.99
N THR A 330 -16.77 2.69 -3.60
CA THR A 330 -17.21 1.62 -4.47
C THR A 330 -18.73 1.59 -4.59
N ILE A 331 -19.21 1.55 -5.82
CA ILE A 331 -20.57 1.24 -6.25
C ILE A 331 -20.56 -0.19 -6.77
N VAL A 332 -21.46 -1.03 -6.29
CA VAL A 332 -21.64 -2.40 -6.77
C VAL A 332 -23.02 -2.51 -7.39
N VAL A 333 -23.08 -2.94 -8.64
CA VAL A 333 -24.33 -3.17 -9.38
C VAL A 333 -24.43 -4.65 -9.73
N VAL A 334 -25.46 -5.31 -9.21
CA VAL A 334 -25.79 -6.70 -9.51
C VAL A 334 -26.93 -6.70 -10.54
N VAL A 335 -26.66 -7.26 -11.70
CA VAL A 335 -27.59 -7.32 -12.84
C VAL A 335 -27.99 -8.77 -13.07
N GLY A 336 -29.28 -9.04 -12.91
CA GLY A 336 -29.89 -10.33 -13.21
C GLY A 336 -30.47 -10.38 -14.61
N THR A 337 -30.34 -11.52 -15.28
CA THR A 337 -31.02 -11.82 -16.55
C THR A 337 -31.75 -13.16 -16.47
N LYS A 338 -32.87 -13.31 -17.17
CA LYS A 338 -33.60 -14.59 -17.27
C LYS A 338 -33.26 -15.38 -18.52
N ASP A 339 -32.90 -14.67 -19.58
CA ASP A 339 -32.79 -15.14 -20.96
C ASP A 339 -31.38 -14.91 -21.55
N GLY A 340 -30.54 -14.09 -20.89
CA GLY A 340 -29.26 -13.64 -21.43
C GLY A 340 -29.39 -12.46 -22.40
N GLU A 341 -30.60 -11.99 -22.67
CA GLU A 341 -30.90 -10.96 -23.68
C GLU A 341 -31.36 -9.65 -23.05
N SER A 342 -32.08 -9.73 -21.92
CA SER A 342 -32.65 -8.58 -21.23
C SER A 342 -32.37 -8.59 -19.73
N VAL A 343 -32.30 -7.39 -19.14
CA VAL A 343 -32.15 -7.21 -17.69
C VAL A 343 -33.49 -7.51 -17.02
N SER A 344 -33.52 -8.54 -16.18
CA SER A 344 -34.74 -8.98 -15.48
C SER A 344 -34.91 -8.31 -14.11
N TRP A 345 -33.81 -8.03 -13.42
CA TRP A 345 -33.78 -7.30 -12.16
C TRP A 345 -32.40 -6.69 -11.94
N VAL A 346 -32.33 -5.62 -11.13
CA VAL A 346 -31.07 -5.01 -10.71
C VAL A 346 -31.08 -4.71 -9.23
N ARG A 347 -29.93 -4.87 -8.57
CA ARG A 347 -29.68 -4.32 -7.24
C ARG A 347 -28.39 -3.52 -7.26
N ALA A 348 -28.38 -2.40 -6.53
CA ALA A 348 -27.20 -1.58 -6.38
C ALA A 348 -26.93 -1.33 -4.90
N MET A 349 -25.67 -1.14 -4.57
CA MET A 349 -25.21 -0.85 -3.23
C MET A 349 -23.90 -0.09 -3.30
N ILE A 350 -23.56 0.60 -2.23
CA ILE A 350 -22.27 1.28 -2.08
C ILE A 350 -21.51 0.71 -0.89
N GLY A 351 -20.19 0.91 -0.87
CA GLY A 351 -19.33 0.52 0.25
C GLY A 351 -19.65 1.27 1.56
N MET A 352 -20.41 2.36 1.49
CA MET A 352 -20.90 3.10 2.66
C MET A 352 -22.24 2.56 3.18
N PRO A 353 -22.52 2.73 4.48
CA PRO A 353 -23.81 2.33 5.06
C PRO A 353 -24.94 3.29 4.68
N LEU A 354 -24.62 4.55 4.35
CA LEU A 354 -25.56 5.62 4.04
C LEU A 354 -25.04 6.46 2.86
N GLY A 355 -25.93 7.21 2.22
CA GLY A 355 -25.67 8.07 1.07
C GLY A 355 -26.07 7.44 -0.27
N ASN A 356 -26.31 8.30 -1.26
CA ASN A 356 -26.66 7.91 -2.64
C ASN A 356 -27.93 7.04 -2.74
N GLU A 357 -28.87 7.13 -1.80
CA GLU A 357 -30.08 6.31 -1.74
C GLU A 357 -30.93 6.49 -3.00
N ARG A 358 -31.06 7.74 -3.47
CA ARG A 358 -31.80 8.06 -4.70
C ARG A 358 -31.16 7.43 -5.93
N MET A 359 -29.82 7.45 -6.02
CA MET A 359 -29.08 6.77 -7.09
C MET A 359 -29.33 5.27 -7.07
N ILE A 360 -29.22 4.64 -5.89
CA ILE A 360 -29.41 3.19 -5.72
C ILE A 360 -30.83 2.77 -6.14
N THR A 361 -31.84 3.53 -5.71
CA THR A 361 -33.24 3.27 -6.08
C THR A 361 -33.46 3.44 -7.58
N GLU A 362 -32.88 4.47 -8.18
CA GLU A 362 -33.02 4.70 -9.62
C GLU A 362 -32.34 3.59 -10.43
N ILE A 363 -31.12 3.17 -10.06
CA ILE A 363 -30.43 2.04 -10.72
C ILE A 363 -31.28 0.77 -10.67
N ARG A 364 -31.92 0.48 -9.52
CA ARG A 364 -32.81 -0.67 -9.34
C ARG A 364 -34.00 -0.65 -10.30
N ASN A 365 -34.61 0.53 -10.50
CA ASN A 365 -35.88 0.65 -11.20
C ASN A 365 -35.70 0.87 -12.71
N SER A 366 -34.70 1.68 -13.10
CA SER A 366 -34.56 2.19 -14.47
C SER A 366 -33.75 1.30 -15.39
N LEU A 367 -33.13 0.23 -14.89
CA LEU A 367 -32.37 -0.73 -15.71
C LEU A 367 -33.16 -1.98 -16.09
N VAL A 368 -34.33 -2.23 -15.48
CA VAL A 368 -35.15 -3.39 -15.81
C VAL A 368 -35.69 -3.26 -17.24
N GLY A 369 -35.56 -4.31 -18.04
CA GLY A 369 -35.98 -4.35 -19.44
C GLY A 369 -34.96 -3.78 -20.43
N VAL A 370 -33.85 -3.19 -19.97
CA VAL A 370 -32.73 -2.78 -20.85
C VAL A 370 -32.09 -4.04 -21.46
N PRO A 371 -31.62 -4.01 -22.72
CA PRO A 371 -30.85 -5.12 -23.29
C PRO A 371 -29.66 -5.49 -22.40
N PHE A 372 -29.42 -6.78 -22.21
CA PHE A 372 -28.35 -7.32 -21.38
C PHE A 372 -26.99 -7.28 -22.10
N LEU A 373 -26.64 -6.08 -22.56
CA LEU A 373 -25.41 -5.76 -23.28
C LEU A 373 -24.65 -4.66 -22.51
N PRO A 374 -23.31 -4.74 -22.46
CA PRO A 374 -22.53 -3.77 -21.70
C PRO A 374 -22.70 -2.34 -22.25
N GLU A 375 -22.86 -2.16 -23.57
CA GLU A 375 -23.15 -0.85 -24.17
C GLU A 375 -24.49 -0.27 -23.73
N ALA A 376 -25.55 -1.08 -23.63
CA ALA A 376 -26.88 -0.61 -23.27
C ALA A 376 -26.96 -0.25 -21.77
N VAL A 377 -26.34 -1.06 -20.93
CA VAL A 377 -26.34 -0.86 -19.48
C VAL A 377 -25.34 0.24 -19.08
N ILE A 378 -24.07 0.11 -19.45
CA ILE A 378 -22.96 0.99 -19.01
C ILE A 378 -22.80 2.18 -19.96
N GLY A 379 -22.74 1.93 -21.26
CA GLY A 379 -22.50 2.95 -22.28
C GLY A 379 -21.21 2.77 -23.08
N GLY A 380 -20.96 3.74 -23.94
CA GLY A 380 -19.76 3.86 -24.77
C GLY A 380 -18.82 4.98 -24.32
N ILE A 381 -18.61 5.14 -23.02
CA ILE A 381 -17.76 6.19 -22.45
C ILE A 381 -16.34 6.07 -23.00
N ARG A 382 -15.77 7.17 -23.48
CA ARG A 382 -14.39 7.26 -23.95
C ARG A 382 -13.73 8.55 -23.46
N GLY A 383 -12.42 8.49 -23.21
CA GLY A 383 -11.60 9.67 -22.96
C GLY A 383 -11.22 10.36 -24.26
N HIS A 384 -11.04 11.68 -24.21
CA HIS A 384 -10.44 12.49 -25.26
C HIS A 384 -9.63 13.64 -24.65
N PHE A 385 -8.53 14.03 -25.31
CA PHE A 385 -7.74 15.17 -24.86
C PHE A 385 -8.43 16.49 -25.21
N GLU A 386 -8.37 17.46 -24.30
CA GLU A 386 -8.70 18.84 -24.65
C GLU A 386 -7.61 19.42 -25.55
N ILE A 387 -8.03 20.14 -26.60
CA ILE A 387 -7.16 20.64 -27.70
C ILE A 387 -6.01 21.54 -27.18
N TYR A 388 -6.10 22.07 -25.96
CA TYR A 388 -5.14 23.03 -25.40
C TYR A 388 -4.62 22.68 -23.99
N GLY A 389 -4.85 21.47 -23.51
CA GLY A 389 -4.33 21.03 -22.22
C GLY A 389 -4.21 19.53 -22.18
N GLN A 390 -3.17 19.01 -21.53
CA GLN A 390 -3.01 17.58 -21.21
C GLN A 390 -4.05 17.11 -20.17
N LYS A 391 -5.31 17.53 -20.33
CA LYS A 391 -6.47 17.15 -19.53
C LYS A 391 -7.34 16.26 -20.39
N VAL A 392 -7.77 15.15 -19.82
CA VAL A 392 -8.69 14.23 -20.46
C VAL A 392 -10.10 14.55 -20.02
N LYS A 393 -11.01 14.71 -20.98
CA LYS A 393 -12.46 14.75 -20.75
C LYS A 393 -13.09 13.44 -21.20
N SER A 394 -14.19 13.08 -20.56
CA SER A 394 -14.94 11.87 -20.91
C SER A 394 -16.17 12.20 -21.77
N SER A 395 -16.45 11.37 -22.78
CA SER A 395 -17.59 11.52 -23.70
C SER A 395 -18.89 10.98 -23.06
N GLN A 396 -19.29 11.58 -21.95
CA GLN A 396 -20.43 11.12 -21.16
C GLN A 396 -21.77 11.22 -21.91
N GLU A 397 -21.84 11.93 -23.03
CA GLU A 397 -23.02 11.97 -23.90
C GLU A 397 -23.41 10.60 -24.47
N VAL A 398 -22.48 9.63 -24.46
CA VAL A 398 -22.70 8.25 -24.90
C VAL A 398 -22.92 7.30 -23.71
N ASN A 399 -23.44 7.82 -22.59
CA ASN A 399 -23.73 7.00 -21.41
C ASN A 399 -24.86 6.02 -21.68
N GLY A 400 -24.68 4.78 -21.23
CA GLY A 400 -25.78 3.83 -21.06
C GLY A 400 -26.64 4.26 -19.90
N ARG A 401 -27.73 3.54 -19.67
CA ARG A 401 -28.72 3.93 -18.65
C ARG A 401 -28.10 4.05 -17.25
N LEU A 402 -27.13 3.21 -16.90
CA LEU A 402 -26.40 3.29 -15.62
C LEU A 402 -25.56 4.58 -15.51
N GLY A 403 -24.78 4.91 -16.54
CA GLY A 403 -23.95 6.11 -16.56
C GLY A 403 -24.79 7.40 -16.44
N SER A 404 -25.96 7.45 -17.08
CA SER A 404 -26.85 8.60 -16.97
C SER A 404 -27.38 8.83 -15.56
N ILE A 405 -27.64 7.75 -14.83
CA ILE A 405 -28.08 7.80 -13.44
C ILE A 405 -26.93 8.24 -12.52
N ILE A 406 -25.74 7.62 -12.63
CA ILE A 406 -24.58 7.90 -11.78
C ILE A 406 -24.11 9.36 -11.89
N TRP A 407 -24.18 9.96 -13.08
CA TRP A 407 -23.83 11.38 -13.27
C TRP A 407 -24.99 12.34 -13.00
N GLY A 408 -26.18 11.83 -12.69
CA GLY A 408 -27.37 12.63 -12.41
C GLY A 408 -27.82 13.49 -13.60
N ARG A 409 -27.75 12.94 -14.82
CA ARG A 409 -28.06 13.66 -16.06
C ARG A 409 -29.54 13.97 -16.19
N GLU A 410 -30.39 12.99 -15.90
CA GLU A 410 -31.85 13.14 -15.89
C GLU A 410 -32.33 13.73 -14.56
N LEU A 411 -31.78 13.21 -13.45
CA LEU A 411 -32.12 13.63 -12.08
C LEU A 411 -30.84 13.98 -11.32
N LYS A 412 -30.62 15.25 -11.00
CA LYS A 412 -29.41 15.71 -10.28
C LYS A 412 -29.21 15.02 -8.92
N GLU A 413 -30.29 14.53 -8.31
CA GLU A 413 -30.28 13.82 -7.03
C GLU A 413 -29.68 12.42 -7.12
N THR A 414 -29.63 11.82 -8.30
CA THR A 414 -29.01 10.50 -8.51
C THR A 414 -27.51 10.60 -8.74
N ARG A 415 -26.95 11.82 -8.85
CA ARG A 415 -25.51 12.01 -9.02
C ARG A 415 -24.77 11.41 -7.84
N PHE A 416 -23.79 10.55 -8.13
CA PHE A 416 -22.92 9.98 -7.12
C PHE A 416 -22.20 11.07 -6.34
N ARG A 417 -22.25 10.95 -5.02
CA ARG A 417 -21.59 11.82 -4.05
C ARG A 417 -20.75 10.98 -3.11
N ARG A 418 -19.52 11.41 -2.91
CA ARG A 418 -18.61 10.79 -1.98
C ARG A 418 -18.99 11.12 -0.55
N VAL A 419 -19.05 10.10 0.31
CA VAL A 419 -19.36 10.28 1.72
C VAL A 419 -18.08 10.50 2.50
N SER A 420 -18.11 11.44 3.43
CA SER A 420 -16.95 11.80 4.23
C SER A 420 -16.64 10.74 5.28
N MET A 421 -15.36 10.38 5.41
CA MET A 421 -14.87 9.59 6.55
C MET A 421 -14.55 10.47 7.75
N SER A 422 -14.09 11.70 7.50
CA SER A 422 -13.49 12.55 8.54
C SER A 422 -14.10 13.95 8.67
N SER A 423 -15.03 14.32 7.79
CA SER A 423 -15.60 15.68 7.60
C SER A 423 -14.58 16.79 7.33
N LYS A 424 -13.34 16.43 6.99
CA LYS A 424 -12.27 17.39 6.65
C LYS A 424 -12.14 17.65 5.15
N ASP A 425 -12.61 16.72 4.33
CA ASP A 425 -12.53 16.84 2.87
C ASP A 425 -13.70 17.71 2.38
N PRO A 426 -13.43 18.90 1.80
CA PRO A 426 -14.48 19.82 1.37
C PRO A 426 -15.34 19.27 0.23
N ASP A 427 -14.84 18.29 -0.53
CA ASP A 427 -15.56 17.66 -1.63
C ASP A 427 -16.44 16.49 -1.16
N ASP A 428 -16.33 16.10 0.12
CA ASP A 428 -17.11 15.02 0.71
C ASP A 428 -18.38 15.52 1.41
N PHE A 429 -19.45 14.73 1.29
CA PHE A 429 -20.71 14.99 1.97
C PHE A 429 -20.83 14.22 3.30
N GLY A 430 -21.48 14.84 4.30
CA GLY A 430 -21.84 14.22 5.58
C GLY A 430 -20.90 14.57 6.75
N GLN A 431 -21.30 14.20 7.97
CA GLN A 431 -20.62 14.60 9.21
C GLN A 431 -19.34 13.79 9.54
N GLY A 432 -19.08 12.70 8.81
CA GLY A 432 -17.93 11.83 9.04
C GLY A 432 -18.15 10.79 10.14
N PHE A 433 -17.21 9.85 10.26
CA PHE A 433 -17.29 8.68 11.16
C PHE A 433 -16.15 8.62 12.18
N ARG A 434 -15.52 9.76 12.48
CA ARG A 434 -14.37 9.82 13.40
C ARG A 434 -14.67 9.30 14.80
N TYR A 435 -15.93 9.33 15.23
CA TYR A 435 -16.35 8.81 16.54
C TYR A 435 -16.09 7.30 16.67
N LEU A 436 -16.20 6.54 15.58
CA LEU A 436 -15.92 5.11 15.54
C LEU A 436 -14.44 4.79 15.78
N ALA A 437 -13.54 5.77 15.66
CA ALA A 437 -12.13 5.56 15.93
C ALA A 437 -11.86 5.10 17.38
N ASN A 438 -12.80 5.33 18.30
CA ASN A 438 -12.71 4.88 19.70
C ASN A 438 -13.18 3.44 19.90
N GLU A 439 -13.85 2.84 18.91
CA GLU A 439 -14.32 1.45 18.93
C GLU A 439 -13.28 0.45 18.41
N ILE A 440 -12.18 0.95 17.85
CA ILE A 440 -11.10 0.11 17.31
C ILE A 440 -10.41 -0.64 18.44
N GLN A 441 -10.48 -1.97 18.40
CA GLN A 441 -9.78 -2.81 19.35
C GLN A 441 -8.40 -3.19 18.79
N LEU A 442 -7.44 -3.36 19.70
CA LEU A 442 -6.15 -3.92 19.33
C LEU A 442 -6.27 -5.44 19.31
N THR A 443 -5.62 -6.08 18.34
CA THR A 443 -5.48 -7.53 18.36
C THR A 443 -4.62 -7.98 19.54
N TRP A 444 -4.74 -9.24 19.95
CA TRP A 444 -3.88 -9.82 20.99
C TRP A 444 -2.39 -9.65 20.68
N PHE A 445 -2.00 -9.88 19.41
CA PHE A 445 -0.62 -9.72 18.96
C PHE A 445 -0.14 -8.26 19.08
N GLN A 446 -0.98 -7.29 18.71
CA GLN A 446 -0.67 -5.87 18.84
C GLN A 446 -0.51 -5.45 20.30
N HIS A 447 -1.40 -5.93 21.19
CA HIS A 447 -1.26 -5.75 22.64
C HIS A 447 0.08 -6.29 23.15
N GLY A 448 0.41 -7.54 22.81
CA GLY A 448 1.66 -8.18 23.23
C GLY A 448 2.91 -7.45 22.72
N MET A 449 2.90 -6.99 21.46
CA MET A 449 4.01 -6.23 20.87
C MET A 449 4.23 -4.89 21.57
N ILE A 450 3.17 -4.15 21.91
CA ILE A 450 3.28 -2.90 22.67
C ILE A 450 3.89 -3.17 24.05
N LEU A 451 3.44 -4.22 24.74
CA LEU A 451 3.98 -4.60 26.06
C LEU A 451 5.43 -5.05 25.97
N PHE A 452 5.80 -5.82 24.95
CA PHE A 452 7.18 -6.24 24.70
C PHE A 452 8.11 -5.06 24.43
N LEU A 453 7.70 -4.12 23.57
CA LEU A 453 8.46 -2.90 23.32
C LEU A 453 8.55 -2.02 24.57
N SER A 454 7.48 -1.96 25.38
CA SER A 454 7.52 -1.30 26.69
C SER A 454 8.55 -1.95 27.60
N LEU A 455 8.59 -3.29 27.68
CA LEU A 455 9.58 -4.01 28.47
C LEU A 455 11.02 -3.72 28.00
N LEU A 456 11.28 -3.80 26.69
CA LEU A 456 12.61 -3.49 26.14
C LEU A 456 13.04 -2.06 26.42
N GLY A 457 12.14 -1.09 26.20
CA GLY A 457 12.40 0.31 26.49
C GLY A 457 12.68 0.54 27.97
N CYS A 458 11.89 -0.07 28.86
CA CYS A 458 12.10 0.03 30.31
C CYS A 458 13.38 -0.69 30.77
N GLY A 459 13.82 -1.72 30.05
CA GLY A 459 15.09 -2.42 30.30
C GLY A 459 16.30 -1.50 30.26
N VAL A 460 16.25 -0.42 29.46
CA VAL A 460 17.31 0.62 29.43
C VAL A 460 17.40 1.35 30.77
N VAL A 461 16.27 1.60 31.44
CA VAL A 461 16.25 2.24 32.77
C VAL A 461 16.89 1.32 33.81
N TRP A 462 16.57 0.03 33.78
CA TRP A 462 17.16 -0.95 34.69
C TRP A 462 18.65 -1.17 34.43
N TYR A 463 19.07 -1.21 33.15
CA TYR A 463 20.48 -1.24 32.78
C TYR A 463 21.22 -0.01 33.28
N ALA A 464 20.66 1.19 33.10
CA ALA A 464 21.26 2.43 33.56
C ALA A 464 21.35 2.48 35.10
N ALA A 465 20.32 2.01 35.81
CA ALA A 465 20.34 1.88 37.27
C ALA A 465 21.45 0.92 37.74
N ALA A 466 21.59 -0.25 37.11
CA ALA A 466 22.63 -1.22 37.45
C ALA A 466 24.05 -0.73 37.10
N ALA A 467 24.23 -0.07 35.96
CA ALA A 467 25.54 0.35 35.46
C ALA A 467 26.05 1.65 36.10
N HIS A 468 25.16 2.53 36.56
CA HIS A 468 25.50 3.86 37.05
C HIS A 468 25.01 4.16 38.47
N GLY A 469 24.52 3.14 39.19
CA GLY A 469 24.13 3.25 40.59
C GLY A 469 25.27 3.66 41.52
N ILE A 470 24.93 4.28 42.65
CA ILE A 470 25.90 4.82 43.61
C ILE A 470 26.52 3.67 44.41
N ARG A 471 27.83 3.50 44.23
CA ARG A 471 28.64 2.54 44.97
C ARG A 471 29.22 3.24 46.21
N ASP A 472 28.62 3.00 47.38
CA ASP A 472 29.28 3.28 48.66
C ASP A 472 29.38 1.97 49.47
N PRO A 473 30.60 1.40 49.65
CA PRO A 473 30.78 0.16 50.41
C PRO A 473 30.46 0.29 51.91
N ARG A 474 30.12 1.48 52.43
CA ARG A 474 29.90 1.70 53.87
C ARG A 474 28.52 2.20 54.26
N ASN A 475 27.62 2.47 53.32
CA ASN A 475 26.26 2.89 53.67
C ASN A 475 25.23 2.52 52.60
N HIS A 476 24.25 1.67 52.93
CA HIS A 476 23.22 1.18 52.01
C HIS A 476 22.12 2.23 51.70
N SER A 477 22.42 3.53 51.83
CA SER A 477 21.49 4.63 51.57
C SER A 477 22.22 5.92 51.17
N GLY A 478 22.92 5.91 50.04
CA GLY A 478 23.47 7.12 49.41
C GLY A 478 22.43 7.82 48.51
N PRO A 479 22.31 9.16 48.51
CA PRO A 479 21.31 9.86 47.72
C PRO A 479 21.71 9.93 46.24
N PHE A 480 20.74 9.68 45.35
CA PHE A 480 20.84 9.80 43.89
C PHE A 480 21.65 11.01 43.42
N ASP A 481 22.71 10.80 42.63
CA ASP A 481 23.39 11.88 41.91
C ASP A 481 22.59 12.19 40.63
N VAL A 482 21.53 12.96 40.84
CA VAL A 482 20.65 13.48 39.78
C VAL A 482 21.46 14.22 38.73
N ASN A 483 22.60 14.84 39.07
CA ASN A 483 23.42 15.59 38.11
C ASN A 483 24.16 14.67 37.14
N ARG A 484 24.64 13.51 37.60
CA ARG A 484 25.30 12.51 36.75
C ARG A 484 24.32 11.84 35.79
N ILE A 485 23.12 11.49 36.27
CA ILE A 485 22.04 10.95 35.43
C ILE A 485 21.50 12.01 34.47
N LYS A 486 21.34 13.25 34.90
CA LYS A 486 20.92 14.37 34.03
C LYS A 486 21.96 14.67 32.95
N LYS A 487 23.26 14.52 33.24
CA LYS A 487 24.33 14.56 32.23
C LYS A 487 24.24 13.39 31.25
N TRP A 488 24.02 12.16 31.75
CA TRP A 488 23.88 10.97 30.92
C TRP A 488 22.63 11.05 30.03
N TRP A 489 21.45 11.36 30.57
CA TRP A 489 20.23 11.59 29.79
C TRP A 489 20.37 12.75 28.82
N LYS A 490 21.05 13.86 29.18
CA LYS A 490 21.37 14.92 28.20
C LYS A 490 22.32 14.46 27.09
N SER A 491 23.19 13.48 27.35
CA SER A 491 24.05 12.86 26.33
C SER A 491 23.23 11.96 25.42
N GLN A 492 22.48 11.03 25.99
CA GLN A 492 21.60 10.12 25.27
C GLN A 492 20.51 10.85 24.48
N TRP A 493 19.95 11.94 25.02
CA TRP A 493 18.98 12.77 24.30
C TRP A 493 19.61 13.57 23.15
N ARG A 494 20.89 13.94 23.26
CA ARG A 494 21.64 14.56 22.15
C ARG A 494 21.96 13.55 21.07
N GLU A 495 22.40 12.35 21.43
CA GLU A 495 22.65 11.25 20.49
C GLU A 495 21.37 10.79 19.81
N MET A 496 20.28 10.62 20.55
CA MET A 496 18.98 10.26 19.99
C MET A 496 18.42 11.38 19.10
N ARG A 497 18.59 12.66 19.46
CA ARG A 497 18.25 13.78 18.56
C ARG A 497 19.11 13.79 17.30
N ALA A 498 20.40 13.47 17.40
CA ALA A 498 21.28 13.35 16.25
C ALA A 498 20.86 12.18 15.34
N TRP A 499 20.55 11.03 15.92
CA TRP A 499 20.03 9.86 15.22
C TRP A 499 18.67 10.15 14.55
N ILE A 500 17.74 10.81 15.23
CA ILE A 500 16.46 11.27 14.64
C ILE A 500 16.69 12.28 13.52
N ARG A 501 17.70 13.16 13.63
CA ARG A 501 18.05 14.12 12.57
C ARG A 501 18.61 13.41 11.35
N VAL A 502 19.49 12.43 11.55
CA VAL A 502 20.06 11.56 10.49
C VAL A 502 18.98 10.71 9.83
N GLN A 503 18.01 10.20 10.60
CA GLN A 503 16.86 9.48 10.05
C GLN A 503 15.92 10.41 9.28
N LYS A 504 15.68 11.64 9.76
CA LYS A 504 14.92 12.64 9.01
C LYS A 504 15.61 13.07 7.71
N THR A 505 16.94 13.17 7.66
CA THR A 505 17.67 13.41 6.42
C THR A 505 17.68 12.18 5.52
N SER A 506 17.85 10.97 6.04
CA SER A 506 17.70 9.71 5.28
C SER A 506 16.29 9.53 4.67
N ILE A 507 15.25 9.92 5.40
CA ILE A 507 13.87 9.92 4.90
C ILE A 507 13.64 11.09 3.93
N ALA A 508 14.21 12.27 4.17
CA ALA A 508 14.14 13.40 3.24
C ALA A 508 14.96 13.16 1.96
N ASP A 509 16.03 12.37 2.00
CA ASP A 509 16.82 11.97 0.84
C ASP A 509 16.14 10.82 0.08
N LYS A 510 15.43 9.91 0.78
CA LYS A 510 14.56 8.91 0.14
C LYS A 510 13.26 9.50 -0.45
N VAL A 511 12.81 10.65 0.04
CA VAL A 511 11.62 11.37 -0.48
C VAL A 511 12.01 12.49 -1.45
N GLY A 512 13.21 13.06 -1.33
CA GLY A 512 13.79 14.11 -2.17
C GLY A 512 14.54 13.57 -3.39
N GLY A 513 15.12 12.38 -3.31
CA GLY A 513 15.68 11.64 -4.46
C GLY A 513 14.63 11.08 -5.42
N ARG A 514 13.37 11.50 -5.28
CA ARG A 514 12.27 11.22 -6.22
C ARG A 514 11.67 12.52 -6.81
N ARG A 515 12.43 13.63 -6.77
CA ARG A 515 12.01 14.94 -7.31
C ARG A 515 13.03 15.64 -8.22
N THR A 516 14.08 14.95 -8.62
CA THR A 516 14.90 15.31 -9.78
C THR A 516 15.22 14.03 -10.53
N GLU A 517 14.27 13.62 -11.37
CA GLU A 517 14.43 13.04 -12.72
C GLU A 517 13.04 12.65 -13.22
#